data_AF-A0A165N1J3-F1
#
_entry.id   AF-A0A165N1J3-F1
#
_cell.length_a   1.000
_cell.length_b   1.000
_cell.length_c   1.000
_cell.angle_alpha   90.00
_cell.angle_beta   90.00
_cell.angle_gamma   90.00
#
_symmetry.space_group_name_H-M   'P 1'
#
loop_
_entity.id
_entity.type
_entity.pdbx_description
1 polymer ?
#
loop_
_entity_poly.entity_id
_entity_poly.type
_entity_poly.pdbx_seq_one_letter_code
_entity_poly.pdbx_strand_id
1 'polypeptide(L)'
;MDFRNAWHRATDEDVCCIACGETVARSDAREYDKYGDRWNRDGKSFEYLCKPCYKECWHVDRSGLEDRLEAAGAGTVSRDAFLRCYHDLAEDAEQTRADGR
;
A
#
# COMPACT_ATOMS: atom_id res chain seq x y z
N MET A 1 -31.01 -1.37 -13.23
CA MET A 1 -30.95 -2.78 -12.82
C MET A 1 -29.69 -3.38 -13.42
N ASP A 2 -28.65 -3.65 -12.62
CA ASP A 2 -27.40 -4.25 -13.11
C ASP A 2 -27.17 -5.60 -12.42
N PHE A 3 -27.57 -6.66 -13.13
CA PHE A 3 -27.48 -8.06 -12.70
C PHE A 3 -26.11 -8.68 -13.02
N ARG A 4 -25.03 -8.07 -12.55
CA ARG A 4 -23.68 -8.67 -12.61
C ARG A 4 -23.14 -8.80 -11.21
N ASN A 5 -23.32 -9.96 -10.56
CA ASN A 5 -22.44 -10.53 -9.52
C ASN A 5 -23.07 -11.74 -8.82
N ALA A 6 -23.49 -12.76 -9.58
CA ALA A 6 -24.06 -14.01 -9.03
C ALA A 6 -22.98 -15.03 -8.56
N TRP A 7 -21.81 -14.58 -8.12
CA TRP A 7 -20.68 -15.47 -7.75
C TRP A 7 -20.10 -15.22 -6.34
N HIS A 8 -20.87 -14.65 -5.41
CA HIS A 8 -20.36 -14.35 -4.06
C HIS A 8 -21.34 -14.76 -2.95
N ARG A 9 -21.48 -16.08 -2.72
CA ARG A 9 -21.75 -16.62 -1.37
C ARG A 9 -20.38 -16.89 -0.73
N ALA A 10 -20.06 -16.60 0.52
CA ALA A 10 -20.84 -16.20 1.69
C ALA A 10 -19.90 -15.47 2.66
N THR A 11 -20.36 -14.32 3.17
CA THR A 11 -20.12 -13.70 4.50
C THR A 11 -20.64 -12.29 4.35
N ASP A 12 -21.87 -12.09 4.82
CA ASP A 12 -22.58 -10.79 4.84
C ASP A 12 -22.01 -9.92 5.97
N GLU A 13 -20.68 -9.81 6.03
CA GLU A 13 -20.01 -8.93 6.96
C GLU A 13 -19.72 -7.63 6.22
N ASP A 14 -20.23 -6.54 6.75
CA ASP A 14 -19.91 -5.21 6.26
C ASP A 14 -18.56 -4.78 6.82
N VAL A 15 -17.68 -4.28 5.94
CA VAL A 15 -16.34 -3.83 6.31
C VAL A 15 -16.15 -2.36 5.93
N CYS A 16 -15.37 -1.64 6.74
CA CYS A 16 -15.06 -0.24 6.50
C CYS A 16 -13.83 -0.12 5.59
N CYS A 17 -13.97 0.62 4.49
CA CYS A 17 -12.84 0.97 3.64
C CYS A 17 -11.90 1.94 4.37
N ILE A 18 -10.62 1.58 4.54
CA ILE A 18 -9.63 2.42 5.24
C ILE A 18 -9.28 3.71 4.49
N ALA A 19 -9.58 3.78 3.17
CA ALA A 19 -9.25 4.95 2.35
C ALA A 19 -10.37 5.99 2.35
N CYS A 20 -11.63 5.59 2.13
CA CYS A 20 -12.76 6.51 2.03
C CYS A 20 -13.70 6.48 3.25
N GLY A 21 -13.54 5.52 4.16
CA GLY A 21 -14.42 5.34 5.32
C GLY A 21 -15.79 4.74 5.01
N GLU A 22 -16.08 4.39 3.74
CA GLU A 22 -17.37 3.81 3.37
C GLU A 22 -17.48 2.35 3.80
N THR A 23 -18.63 1.99 4.34
CA THR A 23 -19.00 0.63 4.67
C THR A 23 -19.45 -0.10 3.41
N VAL A 24 -18.76 -1.18 3.07
CA VAL A 24 -19.04 -2.01 1.88
C VAL A 24 -19.14 -3.47 2.28
N ALA A 25 -19.92 -4.24 1.53
CA ALA A 25 -19.98 -5.68 1.71
C ALA A 25 -18.59 -6.31 1.58
N ARG A 26 -18.27 -7.30 2.42
CA ARG A 26 -16.97 -8.00 2.40
C ARG A 26 -16.57 -8.51 1.02
N SER A 27 -17.55 -8.97 0.24
CA SER A 27 -17.39 -9.45 -1.14
C SER A 27 -17.02 -8.36 -2.15
N ASP A 28 -17.30 -7.10 -1.84
CA ASP A 28 -16.95 -5.92 -2.63
C ASP A 28 -15.71 -5.18 -2.10
N ALA A 29 -15.09 -5.69 -1.03
CA ALA A 29 -13.82 -5.22 -0.52
C ALA A 29 -12.62 -6.09 -0.94
N ARG A 30 -11.46 -5.46 -1.04
CA ARG A 30 -10.15 -6.09 -1.16
C ARG A 30 -9.44 -6.06 0.18
N GLU A 31 -8.83 -7.18 0.52
CA GLU A 31 -7.90 -7.24 1.65
C GLU A 31 -6.63 -6.46 1.30
N TYR A 32 -6.28 -5.54 2.18
CA TYR A 32 -5.04 -4.80 2.16
C TYR A 32 -4.09 -5.45 3.18
N ASP A 33 -3.03 -6.07 2.66
CA ASP A 33 -1.91 -6.53 3.48
C ASP A 33 -0.83 -5.45 3.47
N LYS A 34 -0.66 -4.76 4.60
CA LYS A 34 0.30 -3.66 4.71
C LYS A 34 1.77 -4.12 4.63
N TYR A 35 2.02 -5.42 4.82
CA TYR A 35 3.36 -6.00 4.83
C TYR A 35 3.76 -6.63 3.48
N GLY A 36 2.85 -6.67 2.50
CA GLY A 36 3.08 -7.23 1.17
C GLY A 36 3.11 -8.77 1.08
N ASP A 37 2.87 -9.50 2.17
CA ASP A 37 2.90 -10.96 2.19
C ASP A 37 1.50 -11.56 2.06
N ARG A 38 1.04 -11.67 0.82
CA ARG A 38 -0.30 -12.16 0.44
C ARG A 38 -0.51 -13.66 0.72
N TRP A 39 0.56 -14.42 0.93
CA TRP A 39 0.49 -15.89 0.96
C TRP A 39 0.34 -16.46 2.37
N ASN A 40 0.94 -15.83 3.39
CA ASN A 40 0.73 -16.26 4.77
C ASN A 40 -0.42 -15.47 5.43
N ARG A 41 -1.48 -16.19 5.79
CA ARG A 41 -2.66 -15.64 6.49
C ARG A 41 -2.65 -15.91 8.00
N ASP A 42 -1.79 -16.80 8.48
CA ASP A 42 -1.85 -17.25 9.87
C ASP A 42 -1.43 -16.12 10.81
N GLY A 43 -2.28 -15.82 11.80
CA GLY A 43 -2.05 -14.77 12.80
C GLY A 43 -2.14 -13.32 12.28
N LYS A 44 -2.59 -13.09 11.04
CA LYS A 44 -2.71 -11.73 10.48
C LYS A 44 -4.15 -11.22 10.48
N SER A 45 -4.33 -9.97 10.90
CA SER A 45 -5.53 -9.18 10.61
C SER A 45 -5.33 -8.39 9.33
N PHE A 46 -6.34 -8.39 8.47
CA PHE A 46 -6.34 -7.63 7.22
C PHE A 46 -7.20 -6.37 7.36
N GLU A 47 -6.75 -5.30 6.72
CA GLU A 47 -7.54 -4.09 6.52
C GLU A 47 -8.28 -4.18 5.17
N TYR A 48 -9.28 -3.33 4.97
CA TYR A 48 -10.16 -3.43 3.80
C TYR A 48 -10.16 -2.16 2.96
N LEU A 49 -10.10 -2.35 1.64
CA LEU A 49 -10.25 -1.28 0.65
C LEU A 49 -11.41 -1.63 -0.29
N CYS A 50 -12.31 -0.69 -0.55
CA CYS A 50 -13.30 -0.89 -1.61
C CYS A 50 -12.62 -0.97 -2.98
N LYS A 51 -13.24 -1.66 -3.94
CA LYS A 51 -12.74 -1.82 -5.31
C LYS A 51 -12.29 -0.52 -6.01
N PRO A 52 -13.00 0.63 -5.91
CA PRO A 52 -12.53 1.87 -6.52
C PRO A 52 -11.25 2.40 -5.86
N CYS A 53 -11.22 2.53 -4.53
CA CYS A 53 -10.03 3.00 -3.82
C CYS A 53 -8.81 2.11 -4.07
N TYR A 54 -9.01 0.78 -4.07
CA TYR A 54 -7.93 -0.15 -4.39
C TYR A 54 -7.35 0.07 -5.80
N LYS A 55 -8.20 0.42 -6.79
CA LYS A 55 -7.75 0.68 -8.16
C LYS A 55 -6.96 1.99 -8.29
N GLU A 56 -7.26 2.98 -7.43
CA GLU A 56 -6.53 4.25 -7.38
C GLU A 56 -5.22 4.12 -6.58
N CYS A 57 -5.04 3.06 -5.80
CA CYS A 57 -3.80 2.82 -5.08
C CYS A 57 -2.63 2.57 -6.03
N TRP A 58 -1.52 3.24 -5.76
CA TRP A 58 -0.27 2.93 -6.43
C TRP A 58 0.34 1.65 -5.85
N HIS A 59 0.44 0.60 -6.66
CA HIS A 59 0.96 -0.72 -6.28
C HIS A 59 2.50 -0.84 -6.39
N VAL A 60 3.24 0.25 -6.22
CA VAL A 60 4.70 0.19 -6.21
C VAL A 60 5.18 -0.38 -4.89
N ASP A 61 6.21 -1.21 -4.98
CA ASP A 61 6.95 -1.68 -3.82
C ASP A 61 7.48 -0.48 -3.02
N ARG A 62 7.19 -0.48 -1.73
CA ARG A 62 7.65 0.57 -0.79
C ARG A 62 8.84 0.11 0.03
N SER A 63 9.43 -1.05 -0.28
CA SER A 63 10.58 -1.58 0.45
C SER A 63 11.71 -0.55 0.49
N GLY A 64 12.23 -0.30 1.70
CA GLY A 64 13.29 0.67 1.96
C GLY A 64 12.91 2.14 1.70
N LEU A 65 11.63 2.47 1.51
CA LEU A 65 11.20 3.88 1.40
C LEU A 65 11.35 4.61 2.74
N GLU A 66 10.89 4.00 3.84
CA GLU A 66 10.94 4.61 5.18
C GLU A 66 12.38 4.86 5.63
N ASP A 67 13.28 3.88 5.50
CA ASP A 67 14.71 4.05 5.78
C ASP A 67 15.33 5.20 4.99
N ARG A 68 15.00 5.34 3.70
CA ARG A 68 15.51 6.44 2.86
C ARG A 68 14.97 7.80 3.30
N LEU A 69 13.70 7.87 3.69
CA LEU A 69 13.11 9.11 4.20
C LEU A 69 13.77 9.54 5.52
N GLU A 70 14.03 8.58 6.42
CA GLU A 70 14.73 8.82 7.67
C GLU A 70 16.18 9.26 7.42
N ALA A 71 16.92 8.55 6.56
CA ALA A 71 18.29 8.87 6.19
C ALA A 71 18.42 10.26 5.52
N ALA A 72 17.40 10.67 4.75
CA ALA A 72 17.34 12.01 4.16
C ALA A 72 16.99 13.12 5.18
N GLY A 73 16.63 12.78 6.42
CA GLY A 73 16.28 13.73 7.47
C GLY A 73 14.85 14.25 7.38
N ALA A 74 13.88 13.43 6.97
CA ALA A 74 12.47 13.81 6.91
C ALA A 74 12.01 14.43 8.24
N GLY A 75 11.57 15.69 8.20
CA GLY A 75 11.07 16.42 9.37
C GLY A 75 12.16 16.93 10.35
N THR A 76 13.43 16.59 10.14
CA THR A 76 14.55 17.03 11.00
C THR A 76 15.43 18.09 10.32
N VAL A 77 15.45 18.13 8.99
CA VAL A 77 16.19 19.14 8.21
C VAL A 77 15.26 20.06 7.43
N SER A 78 15.83 21.15 6.89
CA SER A 78 15.09 22.04 5.98
C SER A 78 14.65 21.29 4.72
N ARG A 79 13.52 21.70 4.12
CA ARG A 79 12.99 21.05 2.91
C ARG A 79 14.00 20.98 1.77
N ASP A 80 14.78 22.02 1.55
CA ASP A 80 15.82 22.05 0.51
C ASP A 80 16.92 20.99 0.76
N ALA A 81 17.41 20.92 2.00
CA ALA A 81 18.39 19.92 2.40
C ALA A 81 17.84 18.49 2.26
N PHE A 82 16.60 18.26 2.72
CA PHE A 82 15.91 16.98 2.60
C PHE A 82 15.80 16.53 1.14
N LEU A 83 15.33 17.42 0.25
CA LEU A 83 15.12 17.06 -1.16
C LEU A 83 16.42 16.71 -1.87
N ARG A 84 17.52 17.42 -1.57
CA ARG A 84 18.85 17.07 -2.11
C ARG A 84 19.30 15.69 -1.62
N CYS A 85 19.31 15.48 -0.31
CA CYS A 85 19.75 14.20 0.27
C CYS A 85 18.89 13.04 -0.20
N TYR A 86 17.57 13.23 -0.30
CA TYR A 86 16.66 12.21 -0.80
C TYR A 86 16.92 11.87 -2.27
N HIS A 87 17.23 12.86 -3.12
CA HIS A 87 17.58 12.63 -4.52
C HIS A 87 18.84 11.77 -4.62
N ASP A 88 19.91 12.15 -3.91
CA ASP A 88 21.18 11.43 -3.91
C ASP A 88 21.01 9.97 -3.44
N LEU A 89 20.23 9.75 -2.38
CA LEU A 89 19.92 8.41 -1.86
C LEU A 89 19.03 7.60 -2.79
N ALA A 90 18.14 8.24 -3.54
CA ALA A 90 17.28 7.56 -4.51
C ALA A 90 18.10 7.07 -5.71
N GLU A 91 19.00 7.91 -6.24
CA GLU A 91 19.90 7.53 -7.33
C GLU A 91 20.83 6.38 -6.93
N ASP A 92 21.43 6.43 -5.73
CA ASP A 92 22.28 5.35 -5.22
C ASP A 92 21.52 4.02 -5.08
N ALA A 93 20.27 4.07 -4.59
CA ALA A 93 19.43 2.89 -4.47
C ALA A 93 19.07 2.29 -5.84
N GLU A 94 18.79 3.12 -6.85
CA GLU A 94 18.57 2.65 -8.22
C GLU A 94 19.85 2.04 -8.82
N GLN A 95 21.01 2.65 -8.56
CA GLN A 95 22.30 2.18 -9.04
C GLN A 95 22.67 0.82 -8.40
N THR A 96 22.47 0.67 -7.08
CA THR A 96 22.64 -0.60 -6.35
C THR A 96 21.73 -1.70 -6.90
N ARG A 97 20.47 -1.39 -7.22
CA ARG A 97 19.52 -2.35 -7.80
C ARG A 97 19.92 -2.77 -9.23
N ALA A 98 20.56 -1.87 -9.98
CA ALA A 98 21.07 -2.15 -11.32
C ALA A 98 22.37 -2.97 -11.30
N ASP A 99 23.23 -2.78 -10.30
CA ASP A 99 24.53 -3.46 -10.15
C ASP A 99 24.40 -4.88 -9.55
N GLY A 100 23.39 -5.11 -8.70
CA GLY A 100 23.08 -6.42 -8.13
C GLY A 100 22.49 -7.43 -9.13
N ARG A 101 23.33 -7.93 -10.05
CA ARG A 101 23.08 -9.15 -10.86
C ARG A 101 23.44 -10.41 -10.09
#